data_AF-A0A444X503-F1
#
_entry.id   AF-A0A444X503-F1
#
_cell.length_a   1.000
_cell.length_b   1.000
_cell.length_c   1.000
_cell.angle_alpha   90.00
_cell.angle_beta   90.00
_cell.angle_gamma   90.00
#
_symmetry.space_group_name_H-M   'P 1'
#
loop_
_entity.id
_entity.type
_entity.pdbx_description
1 polymer ?
#
loop_
_entity_poly.entity_id
_entity_poly.type
_entity_poly.pdbx_seq_one_letter_code
_entity_poly.pdbx_strand_id
1 'polypeptide(L)'
;MFEWIRCYLMTRFAEKKKKAERYEGSVLPKSKKRLDVIVIRAMEWQAKWTGDLKFEVHHKNKMIMERFVVDLMAGRCSYRFWVLCGMPCPHAYCANLEKDDNPEDYCSNYYSKAAYLATYGQSISPINGENMWPNIQCDTIIPPIFRVKPGRPRMVRIREPDENRTQTKYKRTRTSVTYSNCGQYGHNRRLCPNPIMTGIGCSF
;
A
#
# COMPACT_ATOMS: atom_id res chain seq x y z
N MET A 1 -10.72 10.28 -19.17
CA MET A 1 -10.26 9.49 -17.99
C MET A 1 -9.16 10.17 -17.18
N PHE A 2 -8.21 10.92 -17.76
CA PHE A 2 -7.14 11.56 -16.96
C PHE A 2 -7.54 12.86 -16.27
N GLU A 3 -8.63 13.48 -16.70
CA GLU A 3 -9.10 14.76 -16.16
C GLU A 3 -9.49 14.69 -14.67
N TRP A 4 -10.10 13.59 -14.22
CA TRP A 4 -10.42 13.44 -12.79
C TRP A 4 -9.15 13.35 -11.93
N ILE A 5 -8.07 12.74 -12.44
CA ILE A 5 -6.78 12.64 -11.73
C ILE A 5 -6.18 14.04 -11.60
N ARG A 6 -6.19 14.82 -12.68
CA ARG A 6 -5.72 16.21 -12.67
C ARG A 6 -6.50 17.05 -11.65
N CYS A 7 -7.83 17.02 -11.71
CA CYS A 7 -8.69 17.73 -10.76
C CYS A 7 -8.45 17.28 -9.32
N TYR A 8 -8.32 15.98 -9.08
CA TYR A 8 -8.01 15.42 -7.77
C TYR A 8 -6.67 15.95 -7.24
N LEU A 9 -5.60 15.84 -8.03
CA LEU A 9 -4.27 16.31 -7.61
C LEU A 9 -4.26 17.82 -7.39
N MET A 10 -4.88 18.60 -8.27
CA MET A 10 -4.98 20.06 -8.16
C MET A 10 -5.64 20.47 -6.83
N THR A 11 -6.81 19.93 -6.53
CA THR A 11 -7.52 20.18 -5.26
C THR A 11 -6.69 19.73 -4.06
N ARG A 12 -6.06 18.55 -4.15
CA ARG A 12 -5.25 18.00 -3.07
C ARG A 12 -4.01 18.84 -2.77
N PHE A 13 -3.31 19.34 -3.78
CA PHE A 13 -2.15 20.23 -3.61
C PHE A 13 -2.58 21.56 -2.98
N ALA A 14 -3.65 22.17 -3.49
CA ALA A 14 -4.19 23.41 -2.92
C ALA A 14 -4.59 23.27 -1.44
N GLU A 15 -5.30 22.19 -1.08
CA GLU A 15 -5.67 21.90 0.31
C GLU A 15 -4.45 21.67 1.20
N LYS A 16 -3.47 20.90 0.73
CA LYS A 16 -2.25 20.59 1.48
C LYS A 16 -1.41 21.85 1.71
N LYS A 17 -1.24 22.68 0.69
CA LYS A 17 -0.56 23.98 0.79
C LYS A 17 -1.21 24.88 1.83
N LYS A 18 -2.53 25.08 1.73
CA LYS A 18 -3.30 25.90 2.68
C LYS A 18 -3.19 25.38 4.12
N LYS A 19 -3.20 24.05 4.32
CA LYS A 19 -3.00 23.43 5.63
C LYS A 19 -1.59 23.67 6.17
N ALA A 20 -0.57 23.57 5.32
CA ALA A 20 0.81 23.78 5.71
C ALA A 20 1.11 25.25 6.04
N GLU A 21 0.58 26.21 5.26
CA GLU A 21 0.74 27.65 5.51
C GLU A 21 0.23 28.05 6.89
N ARG A 22 -0.96 27.56 7.27
CA ARG A 22 -1.61 27.80 8.58
C ARG A 22 -0.93 27.11 9.76
N TYR A 23 -0.08 26.11 9.50
CA TYR A 23 0.55 25.34 10.56
C TYR A 23 1.80 26.06 11.07
N GLU A 24 1.90 26.31 12.37
CA GLU A 24 3.03 27.07 12.96
C GLU A 24 4.14 26.18 13.54
N GLY A 25 3.90 24.87 13.71
CA GLY A 25 4.90 23.97 14.27
C GLY A 25 6.06 23.66 13.31
N SER A 26 7.23 23.34 13.89
CA SER A 26 8.43 22.98 13.11
C SER A 26 8.28 21.59 12.47
N VAL A 27 7.81 20.60 13.24
CA VAL A 27 7.57 19.22 12.85
C VAL A 27 6.10 19.02 12.47
N LEU A 28 5.84 18.36 11.34
CA LEU A 28 4.47 18.14 10.85
C LEU A 28 3.56 17.42 11.87
N PRO A 29 2.24 17.70 11.88
CA PRO A 29 1.31 17.20 12.90
C PRO A 29 1.33 15.69 13.10
N LYS A 30 1.44 14.91 12.02
CA LYS A 30 1.45 13.44 12.10
C LYS A 30 2.74 12.91 12.74
N SER A 31 3.86 13.54 12.43
CA SER A 31 5.16 13.20 13.03
C SER A 31 5.22 13.67 14.48
N LYS A 32 4.67 14.84 14.80
CA LYS A 32 4.54 15.34 16.18
C LYS A 32 3.73 14.38 17.06
N LYS A 33 2.56 13.92 16.58
CA LYS A 33 1.78 12.87 17.27
C LYS A 33 2.58 11.59 17.52
N ARG A 34 3.50 11.24 16.62
CA ARG A 34 4.38 10.08 16.81
C ARG A 34 5.46 10.35 17.86
N LEU A 35 6.00 11.57 17.92
CA LEU A 35 6.88 12.00 19.00
C LEU A 35 6.17 11.92 20.35
N ASP A 36 4.92 12.38 20.45
CA ASP A 36 4.13 12.32 21.69
C ASP A 36 4.04 10.89 22.24
N VAL A 37 3.86 9.88 21.36
CA VAL A 37 3.88 8.46 21.75
C VAL A 37 5.29 8.01 22.20
N ILE A 38 6.33 8.53 21.56
CA ILE A 38 7.72 8.24 21.92
C ILE A 38 8.06 8.84 23.30
N VAL A 39 7.53 10.01 23.63
CA VAL A 39 7.68 10.66 24.95
C VAL A 39 7.17 9.74 26.05
N ILE A 40 5.96 9.20 25.89
CA ILE A 40 5.35 8.30 26.88
C ILE A 40 6.22 7.06 27.08
N ARG A 41 6.71 6.45 26.00
CA ARG A 41 7.59 5.27 26.06
C ARG A 41 8.97 5.58 26.64
N ALA A 42 9.49 6.80 26.42
CA ALA A 42 10.77 7.22 26.94
C ALA A 42 10.78 7.31 28.48
N MET A 43 9.61 7.47 29.10
CA MET A 43 9.48 7.53 30.57
C MET A 43 9.95 6.26 31.28
N GLU A 44 10.04 5.12 30.60
CA GLU A 44 10.52 3.85 31.17
C GLU A 44 12.06 3.73 31.18
N TRP A 45 12.75 4.68 30.54
CA TRP A 45 14.19 4.64 30.31
C TRP A 45 14.92 5.71 31.11
N GLN A 46 16.19 5.45 31.39
CA GLN A 46 17.09 6.38 32.05
C GLN A 46 18.41 6.43 31.28
N ALA A 47 18.82 7.65 30.93
CA ALA A 47 20.08 7.90 30.27
C ALA A 47 21.19 8.10 31.31
N LYS A 48 22.40 7.67 30.95
CA LYS A 48 23.63 7.96 31.66
C LYS A 48 24.63 8.49 30.66
N TRP A 49 25.11 9.70 30.89
CA TRP A 49 26.13 10.32 30.04
C TRP A 49 27.45 9.55 30.16
N THR A 50 28.04 9.21 29.02
CA THR A 50 29.30 8.46 28.95
C THR A 50 30.46 9.30 28.40
N GLY A 51 30.22 10.57 28.06
CA GLY A 51 31.18 11.47 27.42
C GLY A 51 30.70 11.92 26.03
N ASP A 52 31.13 13.12 25.61
CA ASP A 52 30.72 13.75 24.34
C ASP A 52 29.19 13.79 24.16
N LEU A 53 28.70 13.47 22.96
CA LEU A 53 27.29 13.34 22.61
C LEU A 53 26.82 11.87 22.67
N LYS A 54 27.41 11.07 23.56
CA LYS A 54 27.10 9.64 23.72
C LYS A 54 26.51 9.35 25.10
N PHE A 55 25.55 8.44 25.09
CA PHE A 55 24.78 8.05 26.26
C PHE A 55 24.58 6.54 26.28
N GLU A 56 24.67 5.96 27.48
CA GLU A 56 24.15 4.63 27.76
C GLU A 56 22.75 4.78 28.34
N VAL A 57 21.76 4.19 27.69
CA VAL A 57 20.36 4.23 28.13
C VAL A 57 19.95 2.86 28.59
N HIS A 58 19.44 2.77 29.81
CA HIS A 58 19.00 1.53 30.43
C HIS A 58 17.56 1.65 30.93
N HIS A 59 16.91 0.51 31.11
CA HIS A 59 15.55 0.49 31.62
C HIS A 59 15.52 0.87 33.12
N LYS A 60 14.52 1.64 33.57
CA LYS A 60 14.39 2.08 34.98
C LYS A 60 14.18 0.91 35.94
N ASN A 61 13.41 -0.09 35.52
CA ASN A 61 13.29 -1.34 36.25
C ASN A 61 14.61 -2.12 36.17
N LYS A 62 15.35 -2.18 37.29
CA LYS A 62 16.65 -2.86 37.42
C LYS A 62 16.61 -4.37 37.15
N MET A 63 15.44 -5.00 37.17
CA MET A 63 15.30 -6.41 36.76
C MET A 63 15.49 -6.60 35.24
N ILE A 64 15.26 -5.54 34.46
CA ILE A 64 15.45 -5.56 33.00
C ILE A 64 16.89 -5.12 32.70
N MET A 65 17.68 -6.01 32.09
CA MET A 65 19.10 -5.78 31.83
C MET A 65 19.40 -5.08 30.49
N GLU A 66 18.36 -4.66 29.76
CA GLU A 66 18.49 -4.02 28.46
C GLU A 66 19.23 -2.68 28.56
N ARG A 67 20.20 -2.52 27.64
CA ARG A 67 21.03 -1.32 27.51
C ARG A 67 21.19 -0.97 26.05
N PHE A 68 21.08 0.30 25.75
CA PHE A 68 21.22 0.84 24.40
C PHE A 68 22.23 1.97 24.41
N VAL A 69 23.12 1.97 23.41
CA VAL A 69 24.01 3.09 23.18
C VAL A 69 23.29 4.07 22.25
N VAL A 70 23.30 5.34 22.63
CA VAL A 70 22.77 6.46 21.85
C VAL A 70 23.93 7.39 21.51
N ASP A 71 24.04 7.75 20.24
CA ASP A 71 24.96 8.75 19.72
C ASP A 71 24.13 9.87 19.09
N LEU A 72 24.04 11.01 19.78
CA LEU A 72 23.22 12.14 19.35
C LEU A 72 23.83 12.86 18.15
N MET A 73 25.17 12.90 18.05
CA MET A 73 25.86 13.53 16.92
C MET A 73 25.60 12.77 15.61
N ALA A 74 25.67 11.45 15.67
CA ALA A 74 25.42 10.59 14.52
C ALA A 74 23.92 10.39 14.24
N GLY A 75 23.03 10.76 15.16
CA GLY A 75 21.60 10.46 15.10
C GLY A 75 21.32 8.96 15.13
N ARG A 76 22.03 8.21 15.99
CA ARG A 76 21.97 6.74 16.04
C ARG A 76 21.63 6.23 17.43
N CYS A 77 20.93 5.11 17.44
CA CYS A 77 20.71 4.29 18.63
C CYS A 77 20.95 2.83 18.26
N SER A 78 21.47 2.02 19.17
CA SER A 78 21.65 0.57 18.98
C SER A 78 20.36 -0.16 18.60
N TYR A 79 19.19 0.39 18.98
CA TYR A 79 17.87 -0.08 18.57
C TYR A 79 17.56 0.13 17.06
N ARG A 80 18.41 0.89 16.34
CA ARG A 80 18.36 1.19 14.89
C ARG A 80 17.13 1.91 14.36
N PHE A 81 16.09 2.09 15.17
CA PHE A 81 14.88 2.82 14.78
C PHE A 81 15.16 4.22 14.23
N TRP A 82 16.10 4.95 14.84
CA TRP A 82 16.40 6.32 14.41
C TRP A 82 16.96 6.37 13.00
N VAL A 83 17.91 5.50 12.66
CA VAL A 83 18.46 5.43 11.29
C VAL A 83 17.39 5.09 10.25
N LEU A 84 16.43 4.22 10.62
CA LEU A 84 15.37 3.78 9.71
C LEU A 84 14.26 4.81 9.53
N CYS A 85 13.84 5.46 10.62
CA CYS A 85 12.71 6.38 10.61
C CYS A 85 13.13 7.85 10.52
N GLY A 86 14.39 8.19 10.75
CA GLY A 86 14.82 9.59 10.86
C GLY A 86 14.18 10.34 12.02
N MET A 87 13.71 9.65 13.06
CA MET A 87 13.15 10.26 14.28
C MET A 87 13.80 9.63 15.51
N PRO A 88 14.01 10.40 16.60
CA PRO A 88 14.48 9.86 17.87
C PRO A 88 13.62 8.68 18.31
N CYS A 89 14.25 7.59 18.75
CA CYS A 89 13.55 6.51 19.45
C CYS A 89 13.34 6.89 20.93
N PRO A 90 12.61 6.10 21.74
CA PRO A 90 12.45 6.37 23.17
C PRO A 90 13.78 6.55 23.92
N HIS A 91 14.80 5.75 23.57
CA HIS A 91 16.13 5.88 24.17
C HIS A 91 16.81 7.20 23.81
N ALA A 92 16.73 7.58 22.53
CA ALA A 92 17.29 8.83 22.05
C ALA A 92 16.57 10.05 22.63
N TYR A 93 15.25 9.98 22.76
CA TYR A 93 14.46 11.01 23.42
C TYR A 93 14.91 11.19 24.87
N CYS A 94 15.13 10.09 25.61
CA CYS A 94 15.64 10.14 26.98
C CYS A 94 17.04 10.77 27.04
N ALA A 95 17.94 10.45 26.11
CA ALA A 95 19.26 11.08 26.02
C ALA A 95 19.19 12.57 25.68
N ASN A 96 18.27 13.00 24.81
CA ASN A 96 18.05 14.42 24.51
C ASN A 96 17.59 15.18 25.76
N LEU A 97 16.66 14.59 26.53
CA LEU A 97 16.21 15.19 27.79
C LEU A 97 17.32 15.32 28.81
N GLU A 98 18.18 14.31 28.95
CA GLU A 98 19.34 14.36 29.86
C GLU A 98 20.33 15.47 29.47
N LYS A 99 20.38 15.82 28.17
CA LYS A 99 21.21 16.90 27.63
C LYS A 99 20.52 18.28 27.70
N ASP A 100 19.25 18.35 28.11
CA ASP A 100 18.39 19.55 27.99
C ASP A 100 18.21 20.08 26.55
N ASP A 101 18.31 19.18 25.55
CA ASP A 101 18.05 19.54 24.16
C ASP A 101 16.58 19.31 23.77
N ASN A 102 16.09 20.10 22.82
CA ASN A 102 14.78 19.87 22.21
C ASN A 102 14.79 18.63 21.28
N PRO A 103 13.99 17.59 21.57
CA PRO A 103 13.98 16.37 20.75
C PRO A 103 13.41 16.56 19.34
N GLU A 104 12.64 17.63 19.10
CA GLU A 104 12.13 17.95 17.76
C GLU A 104 13.27 18.32 16.79
N ASP A 105 14.36 18.91 17.28
CA ASP A 105 15.52 19.33 16.46
C ASP A 105 16.33 18.13 15.92
N TYR A 106 16.14 16.97 16.55
CA TYR A 106 16.75 15.70 16.19
C TYR A 106 15.89 14.88 15.20
N CYS A 107 14.74 15.40 14.80
CA CYS A 107 13.95 14.83 13.71
C CYS A 107 14.55 15.19 12.36
N SER A 108 14.47 14.24 11.42
CA SER A 108 14.91 14.46 10.05
C SER A 108 14.14 15.62 9.40
N ASN A 109 14.85 16.41 8.60
CA ASN A 109 14.29 17.50 7.80
C ASN A 109 13.11 17.08 6.92
N TYR A 110 12.96 15.78 6.59
CA TYR A 110 11.79 15.25 5.88
C TYR A 110 10.47 15.47 6.61
N TYR A 111 10.50 15.67 7.92
CA TYR A 111 9.32 15.96 8.74
C TYR A 111 9.06 17.45 8.97
N SER A 112 9.90 18.32 8.42
CA SER A 112 9.75 19.77 8.57
C SER A 112 8.60 20.31 7.72
N LYS A 113 8.02 21.43 8.16
CA LYS A 113 7.11 22.24 7.34
C LYS A 113 7.76 22.66 6.01
N ALA A 114 9.05 22.98 6.03
CA ALA A 114 9.80 23.40 4.85
C ALA A 114 9.83 22.30 3.77
N ALA A 115 10.18 21.06 4.12
CA ALA A 115 10.18 19.93 3.18
C ALA A 115 8.78 19.63 2.64
N TYR A 116 7.74 19.79 3.48
CA TYR A 116 6.36 19.63 3.05
C TYR A 116 5.94 20.68 2.02
N LEU A 117 6.28 21.95 2.25
CA LEU A 117 6.01 23.04 1.32
C LEU A 117 6.84 22.93 0.04
N ALA A 118 8.08 22.43 0.11
CA ALA A 118 8.87 22.13 -1.08
C ALA A 118 8.17 21.07 -1.96
N THR A 119 7.46 20.11 -1.35
CA THR A 119 6.77 19.04 -2.08
C THR A 119 5.39 19.45 -2.59
N TYR A 120 4.59 20.15 -1.76
CA TYR A 120 3.17 20.42 -2.03
C TYR A 120 2.84 21.90 -2.19
N GLY A 121 3.82 22.79 -2.09
CA GLY A 121 3.62 24.25 -2.16
C GLY A 121 3.43 24.78 -3.58
N GLN A 122 3.75 23.98 -4.59
CA GLN A 122 3.50 24.31 -5.99
C GLN A 122 2.02 24.10 -6.33
N SER A 123 1.48 24.99 -7.17
CA SER A 123 0.11 24.87 -7.67
C SER A 123 0.12 24.16 -9.03
N ILE A 124 -0.83 23.25 -9.22
CA ILE A 124 -1.09 22.66 -10.54
C ILE A 124 -2.00 23.62 -11.30
N SER A 125 -1.56 24.06 -12.48
CA SER A 125 -2.32 25.00 -13.30
C SER A 125 -3.65 24.41 -13.79
N PRO A 126 -4.73 25.19 -13.81
CA PRO A 126 -5.94 24.80 -14.50
C PRO A 126 -5.68 24.72 -16.01
N ILE A 127 -6.41 23.83 -16.69
CA ILE A 127 -6.46 23.75 -18.14
C ILE A 127 -7.90 24.00 -18.59
N ASN A 128 -8.07 24.50 -19.81
CA ASN A 128 -9.39 24.67 -20.39
C ASN A 128 -10.10 23.32 -20.57
N GLY A 129 -11.40 23.35 -20.87
CA GLY A 129 -12.12 22.14 -21.29
C GLY A 129 -11.64 21.65 -22.65
N GLU A 130 -11.88 20.36 -22.93
CA GLU A 130 -11.50 19.70 -24.20
C GLU A 130 -12.00 20.46 -25.44
N ASN A 131 -13.17 21.08 -25.34
CA ASN A 131 -13.78 21.91 -26.39
C ASN A 131 -12.94 23.14 -26.79
N MET A 132 -11.98 23.55 -25.97
CA MET A 132 -11.12 24.72 -26.19
C MET A 132 -9.66 24.32 -26.40
N TRP A 133 -9.35 23.02 -26.47
CA TRP A 133 -7.98 22.57 -26.68
C TRP A 133 -7.58 22.75 -28.15
N PRO A 134 -6.34 23.22 -28.42
CA PRO A 134 -5.85 23.33 -29.78
C PRO A 134 -5.75 21.94 -30.41
N ASN A 135 -6.17 21.82 -31.68
CA ASN A 135 -5.90 20.62 -32.46
C ASN A 135 -4.41 20.59 -32.81
N ILE A 136 -3.66 19.75 -32.11
CA ILE A 136 -2.22 19.55 -32.35
C ILE A 136 -2.07 18.33 -33.24
N GLN A 137 -1.37 18.48 -34.37
CA GLN A 137 -0.92 17.33 -35.15
C GLN A 137 0.23 16.66 -34.39
N CYS A 138 -0.09 15.64 -33.61
CA CYS A 138 0.89 14.79 -32.94
C CYS A 138 0.85 13.37 -33.52
N ASP A 139 1.98 12.67 -33.44
CA ASP A 139 2.05 11.27 -33.82
C ASP A 139 1.02 10.47 -33.04
N THR A 140 0.37 9.52 -33.74
CA THR A 140 -0.61 8.65 -33.11
C THR A 140 0.09 7.86 -32.00
N ILE A 141 -0.35 8.04 -30.75
CA ILE A 141 0.18 7.28 -29.61
C ILE A 141 -0.17 5.81 -29.83
N ILE A 142 0.81 5.01 -30.22
CA ILE A 142 0.64 3.56 -30.39
C ILE A 142 0.49 2.96 -28.98
N PRO A 143 -0.52 2.11 -28.74
CA PRO A 143 -0.65 1.43 -27.46
C PRO A 143 0.61 0.60 -27.18
N PRO A 144 1.01 0.46 -25.91
CA PRO A 144 2.12 -0.43 -25.57
C PRO A 144 1.81 -1.83 -26.09
N ILE A 145 2.81 -2.48 -26.68
CA ILE A 145 2.67 -3.85 -27.20
C ILE A 145 2.23 -4.76 -26.05
N PHE A 146 0.99 -5.24 -26.12
CA PHE A 146 0.46 -6.14 -25.11
C PHE A 146 1.16 -7.50 -25.23
N ARG A 147 1.99 -7.83 -24.24
CA ARG A 147 2.61 -9.15 -24.12
C ARG A 147 1.75 -10.01 -23.18
N VAL A 148 1.29 -11.15 -23.68
CA VAL A 148 0.67 -12.18 -22.83
C VAL A 148 1.77 -12.71 -21.90
N LYS A 149 1.66 -12.43 -20.60
CA LYS A 149 2.56 -13.01 -19.61
C LYS A 149 2.36 -14.53 -19.60
N PRO A 150 3.41 -15.34 -19.36
CA PRO A 150 3.26 -16.77 -19.14
C PRO A 150 2.15 -17.01 -18.10
N GLY A 151 1.14 -17.79 -18.48
CA GLY A 151 0.05 -18.13 -17.58
C GLY A 151 0.56 -18.89 -16.35
N ARG A 152 -0.31 -19.06 -15.35
CA ARG A 152 0.02 -19.89 -14.18
C ARG A 152 0.49 -21.28 -14.63
N PRO A 153 1.65 -21.77 -14.15
CA PRO A 153 2.08 -23.14 -14.42
C PRO A 153 0.98 -24.13 -14.05
N ARG A 154 0.80 -25.19 -14.86
CA ARG A 154 -0.19 -26.24 -14.56
C ARG A 154 0.15 -26.85 -13.20
N MET A 155 -0.84 -26.99 -12.32
CA MET A 155 -0.66 -27.70 -11.05
C MET A 155 -0.40 -29.21 -11.25
N VAL A 156 -0.83 -29.77 -12.38
CA VAL A 156 -0.64 -31.18 -12.69
C VAL A 156 0.29 -31.31 -13.89
N ARG A 157 1.31 -32.16 -13.73
CA ARG A 157 2.25 -32.57 -14.78
C ARG A 157 1.48 -33.18 -15.96
N ILE A 158 1.89 -32.86 -17.18
CA ILE A 158 1.45 -33.58 -18.38
C ILE A 158 2.19 -34.92 -18.37
N ARG A 159 1.43 -36.02 -18.28
CA ARG A 159 1.96 -37.38 -18.28
C ARG A 159 2.30 -37.83 -19.69
N GLU A 160 3.35 -38.63 -19.83
CA GLU A 160 3.74 -39.23 -21.11
C GLU A 160 2.79 -40.38 -21.49
N PRO A 161 2.69 -40.75 -22.79
CA PRO A 161 1.68 -41.71 -23.27
C PRO A 161 1.78 -43.10 -22.62
N ASP A 162 2.95 -43.47 -22.13
CA ASP A 162 3.29 -44.74 -21.50
C ASP A 162 3.05 -44.78 -19.98
N GLU A 163 2.73 -43.64 -19.34
CA GLU A 163 2.46 -43.60 -17.92
C GLU A 163 1.08 -44.17 -17.56
N ASN A 164 1.09 -45.17 -16.67
CA ASN A 164 -0.11 -45.85 -16.19
C ASN A 164 -1.11 -44.90 -15.51
N ARG A 165 -2.36 -44.96 -15.96
CA ARG A 165 -3.48 -44.19 -15.41
C ARG A 165 -4.09 -44.95 -14.24
N THR A 166 -3.89 -44.53 -12.99
CA THR A 166 -4.72 -44.98 -11.86
C THR A 166 -6.16 -44.46 -12.07
N GLN A 167 -7.00 -45.25 -12.73
CA GLN A 167 -8.43 -44.98 -12.86
C GLN A 167 -9.14 -45.35 -11.56
N THR A 168 -9.06 -44.48 -10.54
CA THR A 168 -9.86 -44.66 -9.31
C THR A 168 -11.32 -44.28 -9.49
N LYS A 169 -11.74 -43.88 -10.70
CA LYS A 169 -13.14 -43.54 -11.03
C LYS A 169 -13.53 -44.13 -12.37
N TYR A 170 -14.60 -44.91 -12.37
CA TYR A 170 -15.23 -45.44 -13.58
C TYR A 170 -15.61 -44.29 -14.53
N LYS A 171 -15.21 -44.39 -15.80
CA LYS A 171 -15.73 -43.50 -16.85
C LYS A 171 -17.23 -43.78 -16.99
N ARG A 172 -18.08 -42.77 -16.77
CA ARG A 172 -19.48 -42.82 -17.20
C ARG A 172 -19.52 -42.86 -18.72
N THR A 173 -19.45 -44.06 -19.26
CA THR A 173 -19.57 -44.32 -20.69
C THR A 173 -20.90 -45.05 -20.86
N ARG A 174 -21.76 -44.57 -21.77
CA ARG A 174 -23.14 -45.05 -22.02
C ARG A 174 -24.20 -44.68 -20.98
N THR A 175 -24.11 -43.52 -20.32
CA THR A 175 -25.30 -42.96 -19.63
C THR A 175 -26.09 -42.15 -20.66
N SER A 176 -27.17 -42.71 -21.16
CA SER A 176 -28.05 -42.02 -22.10
C SER A 176 -29.05 -41.18 -21.32
N VAL A 177 -29.33 -40.00 -21.85
CA VAL A 177 -30.18 -39.01 -21.18
C VAL A 177 -31.55 -39.02 -21.85
N THR A 178 -32.60 -38.96 -21.03
CA THR A 178 -33.97 -38.68 -21.47
C THR A 178 -34.22 -37.19 -21.42
N TYR A 179 -34.79 -36.62 -22.48
CA TYR A 179 -35.24 -35.25 -22.42
C TYR A 179 -36.71 -35.19 -21.99
N SER A 180 -36.99 -34.47 -20.90
CA SER A 180 -38.29 -34.47 -20.21
C SER A 180 -39.47 -33.99 -21.07
N ASN A 181 -39.25 -33.05 -21.99
CA ASN A 181 -40.35 -32.50 -22.81
C ASN A 181 -40.80 -33.44 -23.93
N CYS A 182 -39.91 -34.26 -24.49
CA CYS A 182 -40.27 -35.22 -25.55
C CYS A 182 -40.36 -36.66 -25.02
N GLY A 183 -39.85 -36.94 -23.83
CA GLY A 183 -39.84 -38.26 -23.20
C GLY A 183 -38.89 -39.28 -23.85
N GLN A 184 -38.18 -38.93 -24.92
CA GLN A 184 -37.38 -39.87 -25.69
C GLN A 184 -35.95 -40.04 -25.14
N TYR A 185 -35.43 -41.26 -25.26
CA TYR A 185 -34.13 -41.68 -24.77
C TYR A 185 -33.02 -41.42 -25.80
N GLY A 186 -31.84 -41.01 -25.35
CA GLY A 186 -30.63 -40.96 -26.18
C GLY A 186 -30.23 -39.57 -26.70
N HIS A 187 -30.97 -38.52 -26.37
CA HIS A 187 -30.59 -37.15 -26.72
C HIS A 187 -30.96 -36.14 -25.62
N ASN A 188 -30.28 -35.00 -25.63
CA ASN A 188 -30.55 -33.87 -24.74
C ASN A 188 -31.31 -32.76 -25.49
N ARG A 189 -31.89 -31.80 -24.77
CA ARG A 189 -32.63 -30.64 -25.31
C ARG A 189 -32.00 -30.01 -26.57
N ARG A 190 -30.67 -29.89 -26.60
CA ARG A 190 -29.92 -29.25 -27.70
C ARG A 190 -29.94 -30.03 -29.02
N LEU A 191 -30.16 -31.34 -28.93
CA LEU A 191 -30.16 -32.28 -30.06
C LEU A 191 -31.55 -32.90 -30.24
N CYS A 192 -32.57 -32.32 -29.62
CA CYS A 192 -33.95 -32.78 -29.76
C CYS A 192 -34.47 -32.36 -31.14
N PRO A 193 -34.90 -33.30 -31.99
CA PRO A 193 -35.44 -32.99 -33.31
C PRO A 193 -36.85 -32.39 -33.26
N ASN A 194 -37.56 -32.53 -32.12
CA ASN A 194 -38.89 -31.96 -31.95
C ASN A 194 -38.81 -30.44 -31.64
N PRO A 195 -39.65 -29.61 -32.28
CA PRO A 195 -39.71 -28.18 -31.97
C PRO A 195 -40.07 -27.95 -30.50
N ILE A 196 -39.46 -26.93 -29.89
CA ILE A 196 -39.72 -26.59 -28.49
C ILE A 196 -41.16 -26.09 -28.40
N MET A 197 -42.06 -26.91 -27.83
CA MET A 197 -43.39 -26.45 -27.48
C MET A 197 -43.27 -25.42 -26.35
N THR A 198 -43.25 -24.14 -26.70
CA THR A 198 -43.47 -23.06 -25.74
C THR A 198 -44.94 -23.08 -25.37
N GLY A 199 -45.23 -23.42 -24.11
CA GLY A 199 -46.58 -23.33 -23.56
C GLY A 199 -47.19 -21.96 -23.84
N ILE A 200 -48.46 -22.01 -24.22
CA ILE A 200 -49.37 -20.90 -24.51
C ILE A 200 -49.24 -19.82 -23.44
N GLY A 201 -49.09 -18.57 -23.90
CA GLY A 201 -48.93 -17.40 -23.04
C GLY A 201 -50.08 -17.21 -22.05
N CYS A 202 -49.72 -16.81 -20.83
CA CYS A 202 -50.66 -16.14 -19.94
C CYS A 202 -51.03 -14.78 -20.57
N SER A 203 -52.27 -14.66 -21.03
CA SER A 203 -52.92 -13.39 -21.32
C SER A 203 -53.27 -12.68 -20.00
N PHE A 204 -53.03 -11.37 -19.98
CA PHE A 204 -53.46 -10.29 -19.07
C PHE A 204 -54.04 -10.64 -17.69
#